data_AF-A0A1F8FB32-F1
#
_entry.id   AF-A0A1F8FB32-F1
#
_cell.length_a   1.000
_cell.length_b   1.000
_cell.length_c   1.000
_cell.angle_alpha   90.00
_cell.angle_beta   90.00
_cell.angle_gamma   90.00
#
_symmetry.space_group_name_H-M   'P 1'
#
loop_
_entity.id
_entity.type
_entity.pdbx_description
1 polymer ?
#
loop_
_entity_poly.entity_id
_entity_poly.type
_entity_poly.pdbx_seq_one_letter_code
_entity_poly.pdbx_strand_id
1 'polypeptide(L)'
;MVYGADRHNLIDLHMLVEMNQMYHNGFWVWPDKVFILDLPPELAIERGRASGRQFDEMEKVDTLHRVRDNFQMFHKEYPMANLHFIDASRSLEEVFADIRKEIEVTLKAKGFELEI
;
A
#
# COMPACT_ATOMS: atom_id res chain seq x y z
N MET A 1 -1.92 5.14 7.48
CA MET A 1 -3.10 5.53 6.70
C MET A 1 -2.74 6.81 5.94
N VAL A 2 -2.58 6.76 4.60
CA VAL A 2 -2.16 7.93 3.79
C VAL A 2 -3.34 8.74 3.22
N TYR A 3 -4.57 8.25 3.45
CA TYR A 3 -5.81 8.80 2.89
C TYR A 3 -6.15 10.21 3.39
N GLY A 4 -5.74 10.56 4.61
CA GLY A 4 -6.07 11.87 5.19
C GLY A 4 -5.22 13.03 4.65
N ALA A 5 -4.13 12.75 3.93
CA ALA A 5 -3.20 13.78 3.47
C ALA A 5 -3.64 14.35 2.12
N ASP A 6 -3.56 15.67 1.95
CA ASP A 6 -3.75 16.25 0.63
C ASP A 6 -2.65 15.82 -0.34
N ARG A 7 -2.99 15.84 -1.64
CA ARG A 7 -2.10 15.35 -2.69
C ARG A 7 -0.79 16.16 -2.69
N HIS A 8 0.34 15.48 -2.59
CA HIS A 8 1.68 16.07 -2.49
C HIS A 8 1.90 16.97 -1.26
N ASN A 9 1.06 16.85 -0.23
CA ASN A 9 1.23 17.58 1.02
C ASN A 9 2.03 16.75 2.03
N LEU A 10 3.33 17.02 2.10
CA LEU A 10 4.24 16.35 3.04
C LEU A 10 3.93 16.66 4.49
N ILE A 11 3.43 17.86 4.80
CA ILE A 11 3.11 18.27 6.17
C ILE A 11 1.94 17.41 6.69
N ASP A 12 0.87 17.28 5.90
CA ASP A 12 -0.27 16.45 6.29
C ASP A 12 0.17 14.99 6.51
N LEU A 13 1.04 14.47 5.64
CA LEU A 13 1.54 13.11 5.79
C LEU A 13 2.32 12.93 7.10
N HIS A 14 3.19 13.89 7.43
CA HIS A 14 3.95 13.86 8.68
C HIS A 14 3.02 13.95 9.89
N MET A 15 2.05 14.87 9.86
CA MET A 15 1.05 15.01 10.93
C MET A 15 0.28 13.70 11.15
N LEU A 16 -0.14 13.02 10.08
CA LEU A 16 -0.82 11.73 10.20
C LEU A 16 0.06 10.66 10.86
N VAL A 17 1.35 10.61 10.54
CA VAL A 17 2.29 9.66 11.14
C VAL A 17 2.53 9.99 12.61
N GLU A 18 2.76 11.27 12.94
CA GLU A 18 2.95 11.74 14.31
C GLU A 18 1.73 11.46 15.18
N MET A 19 0.54 11.82 14.70
CA MET A 19 -0.72 11.52 15.40
C MET A 19 -0.84 10.03 15.69
N ASN A 20 -0.56 9.17 14.71
CA ASN A 20 -0.66 7.74 14.88
C ASN A 20 0.38 7.20 15.88
N GLN A 21 1.60 7.72 15.87
CA GLN A 21 2.62 7.38 16.89
C GLN A 21 2.22 7.84 18.30
N MET A 22 1.61 9.02 18.43
CA MET A 22 1.11 9.53 19.71
C MET A 22 0.05 8.61 20.32
N TYR A 23 -0.91 8.12 19.51
CA TYR A 23 -1.94 7.19 19.98
C TYR A 23 -1.40 5.85 20.46
N HIS A 24 -0.19 5.48 20.03
CA HIS A 24 0.49 4.27 20.46
C HIS A 24 1.55 4.50 21.54
N ASN A 25 1.56 5.66 22.22
CA ASN A 25 2.59 6.02 23.21
C ASN A 25 4.03 5.89 22.67
N GLY A 26 4.23 6.20 21.39
CA GLY A 26 5.52 6.06 20.71
C GLY A 26 5.90 4.61 20.36
N PHE A 27 5.09 3.61 20.72
CA PHE A 27 5.31 2.23 20.32
C PHE A 27 4.77 1.99 18.91
N TRP A 28 5.67 1.91 17.94
CA TRP A 28 5.30 1.66 16.56
C TRP A 28 5.95 0.37 16.05
N VAL A 29 5.13 -0.60 15.65
CA VAL A 29 5.60 -1.84 15.04
C VAL A 29 5.59 -1.67 13.53
N TRP A 30 6.77 -1.55 12.94
CA TRP A 30 6.92 -1.58 11.49
C TRP A 30 6.77 -3.02 10.99
N PRO A 31 5.98 -3.26 9.93
CA PRO A 31 5.91 -4.58 9.31
C PRO A 31 7.25 -4.97 8.69
N ASP A 32 7.57 -6.26 8.72
CA ASP A 32 8.77 -6.79 8.05
C ASP A 32 8.71 -6.70 6.53
N LYS A 33 7.52 -6.54 5.95
CA LYS A 33 7.27 -6.33 4.51
C LYS A 33 5.84 -5.83 4.35
N VAL A 34 5.62 -4.87 3.45
CA VAL A 34 4.29 -4.42 3.07
C VAL A 34 4.18 -4.44 1.55
N PHE A 35 3.15 -5.08 1.02
CA PHE A 35 2.89 -5.12 -0.42
C PHE A 35 1.89 -4.04 -0.80
N ILE A 36 2.28 -3.14 -1.68
CA ILE A 36 1.38 -2.19 -2.32
C ILE A 36 1.06 -2.72 -3.72
N LEU A 37 -0.17 -3.17 -3.91
CA LEU A 37 -0.68 -3.59 -5.22
C LEU A 37 -0.99 -2.33 -6.03
N ASP A 38 0.00 -1.84 -6.77
CA ASP A 38 -0.10 -0.61 -7.53
C ASP A 38 -0.90 -0.86 -8.81
N LEU A 39 -2.05 -0.19 -8.90
CA LEU A 39 -2.98 -0.31 -10.01
C LEU A 39 -3.45 1.10 -10.42
N PRO A 40 -3.50 1.43 -11.71
CA PRO A 40 -4.14 2.67 -12.16
C PRO A 40 -5.58 2.76 -11.63
N PRO A 41 -5.98 3.89 -11.02
CA PRO A 41 -7.33 4.07 -10.46
C PRO A 41 -8.47 3.73 -11.41
N GLU A 42 -8.33 4.07 -12.69
CA GLU A 42 -9.34 3.80 -13.72
C GLU A 42 -9.56 2.29 -13.88
N LEU A 43 -8.47 1.52 -13.94
CA LEU A 43 -8.50 0.07 -14.06
C LEU A 43 -9.03 -0.58 -12.77
N ALA A 44 -8.72 -0.01 -11.60
CA ALA A 44 -9.27 -0.46 -10.33
C ALA A 44 -10.80 -0.33 -10.29
N ILE A 45 -11.32 0.81 -10.76
CA ILE A 45 -12.77 1.05 -10.84
C ILE A 45 -13.43 0.12 -11.85
N GLU A 46 -12.82 -0.05 -13.03
CA GLU A 46 -13.32 -0.98 -14.05
C GLU A 46 -13.45 -2.41 -13.50
N ARG A 47 -12.39 -2.92 -12.87
CA ARG A 47 -12.37 -4.27 -12.28
C ARG A 47 -13.41 -4.42 -11.16
N GLY A 48 -13.55 -3.44 -10.27
CA GLY A 48 -14.55 -3.50 -9.21
C GLY A 48 -15.98 -3.41 -9.74
N ARG A 49 -16.24 -2.64 -10.81
CA ARG A 49 -17.57 -2.60 -11.43
C ARG A 49 -17.91 -3.96 -12.05
N ALA A 50 -16.95 -4.60 -12.72
CA ALA A 50 -17.12 -5.92 -13.29
C ALA A 50 -17.41 -7.01 -12.24
N SER A 51 -16.91 -6.87 -11.01
CA SER A 51 -17.22 -7.78 -9.91
C SER A 51 -18.54 -7.48 -9.18
N GLY A 52 -19.30 -6.48 -9.63
CA GLY A 52 -20.56 -6.07 -9.01
C GLY A 52 -20.41 -5.18 -7.77
N ARG A 53 -19.20 -4.67 -7.50
CA ARG A 53 -18.95 -3.76 -6.38
C ARG A 53 -19.57 -2.39 -6.65
N GLN A 54 -20.24 -1.84 -5.64
CA GLN A 54 -20.69 -0.44 -5.65
C GLN A 54 -19.59 0.48 -5.15
N PHE A 55 -19.41 1.62 -5.82
CA PHE A 55 -18.41 2.62 -5.48
C PHE A 55 -19.06 3.80 -4.77
N ASP A 56 -18.47 4.24 -3.65
CA ASP A 56 -18.94 5.40 -2.89
C ASP A 56 -18.08 6.65 -3.14
N GLU A 57 -18.39 7.74 -2.42
CA GLU A 57 -17.69 9.03 -2.52
C GLU A 57 -16.18 8.96 -2.22
N MET A 58 -15.74 7.99 -1.41
CA MET A 58 -14.31 7.76 -1.10
C MET A 58 -13.58 7.02 -2.23
N GLU A 59 -14.31 6.53 -3.24
CA GLU A 59 -13.77 5.80 -4.39
C GLU A 59 -13.92 6.55 -5.71
N LYS A 60 -14.04 7.88 -5.64
CA LYS A 60 -13.87 8.76 -6.81
C LYS A 60 -12.46 8.62 -7.38
N VAL A 61 -12.35 8.65 -8.71
CA VAL A 61 -11.08 8.51 -9.45
C VAL A 61 -10.00 9.46 -8.89
N ASP A 62 -10.34 10.73 -8.66
CA ASP A 62 -9.40 11.73 -8.12
C ASP A 62 -8.93 11.39 -6.70
N THR A 63 -9.82 10.86 -5.86
CA THR A 63 -9.48 10.39 -4.52
C THR A 63 -8.49 9.23 -4.60
N LEU A 64 -8.72 8.29 -5.51
CA LEU A 64 -7.83 7.15 -5.72
C LEU A 64 -6.47 7.57 -6.26
N HIS A 65 -6.40 8.53 -7.19
CA HIS A 65 -5.13 9.13 -7.64
C HIS A 65 -4.36 9.76 -6.48
N ARG A 66 -5.04 10.55 -5.65
CA ARG A 66 -4.44 11.16 -4.46
C ARG A 66 -3.87 10.10 -3.50
N VAL A 67 -4.65 9.06 -3.21
CA VAL A 67 -4.20 7.97 -2.32
C VAL A 67 -2.97 7.26 -2.89
N ARG A 68 -2.97 6.95 -4.19
CA ARG A 68 -1.85 6.32 -4.89
C ARG A 68 -0.58 7.18 -4.78
N ASP A 69 -0.69 8.47 -5.06
CA ASP A 69 0.44 9.42 -4.96
C ASP A 69 0.95 9.54 -3.52
N ASN A 70 0.04 9.53 -2.53
CA ASN A 70 0.45 9.59 -1.13
C ASN A 70 1.17 8.31 -0.68
N PHE A 71 0.84 7.13 -1.22
CA PHE A 71 1.64 5.92 -0.97
C PHE A 71 3.06 6.04 -1.55
N GLN A 72 3.20 6.60 -2.76
CA GLN A 72 4.50 6.85 -3.39
C GLN A 72 5.33 7.86 -2.58
N MET A 73 4.70 8.91 -2.08
CA MET A 73 5.33 9.88 -1.18
C MET A 73 5.74 9.21 0.14
N PHE A 74 4.83 8.47 0.77
CA PHE A 74 5.10 7.77 2.03
C PHE A 74 6.25 6.76 1.92
N HIS A 75 6.39 6.07 0.78
CA HIS A 75 7.52 5.18 0.54
C HIS A 75 8.88 5.90 0.57
N LYS A 76 8.94 7.12 0.02
CA LYS A 76 10.16 7.92 -0.01
C LYS A 76 10.51 8.48 1.36
N GLU A 77 9.51 8.99 2.08
CA GLU A 77 9.72 9.63 3.39
C GLU A 77 9.94 8.61 4.52
N TYR A 78 9.29 7.45 4.45
CA TYR A 78 9.33 6.42 5.49
C TYR A 78 9.85 5.08 4.96
N PRO A 79 11.14 4.98 4.58
CA PRO A 79 11.71 3.76 4.03
C PRO A 79 11.66 2.58 5.01
N MET A 80 11.61 2.84 6.32
CA MET A 80 11.43 1.80 7.36
C MET A 80 10.07 1.09 7.29
N ALA A 81 9.09 1.64 6.58
CA ALA A 81 7.80 0.99 6.37
C ALA A 81 7.86 -0.22 5.44
N ASN A 82 9.02 -0.44 4.79
CA ASN A 82 9.30 -1.56 3.90
C ASN A 82 8.19 -1.82 2.86
N LEU A 83 7.70 -0.75 2.24
CA LEU A 83 6.74 -0.82 1.15
C LEU A 83 7.41 -1.41 -0.09
N HIS A 84 6.77 -2.41 -0.68
CA HIS A 84 7.15 -3.03 -1.94
C HIS A 84 6.00 -2.91 -2.92
N PHE A 85 6.21 -2.12 -3.97
CA PHE A 85 5.20 -1.88 -4.99
C PHE A 85 5.24 -3.00 -6.02
N ILE A 86 4.07 -3.59 -6.26
CA ILE A 86 3.86 -4.64 -7.25
C ILE A 86 2.90 -4.09 -8.29
N ASP A 87 3.29 -4.15 -9.56
CA ASP A 87 2.39 -3.83 -10.66
C ASP A 87 1.26 -4.85 -10.71
N ALA A 88 0.08 -4.42 -10.26
CA ALA A 88 -1.13 -5.20 -10.18
C ALA A 88 -1.98 -5.12 -11.46
N SER A 89 -1.52 -4.39 -12.49
CA SER A 89 -2.20 -4.34 -13.79
C SER A 89 -2.04 -5.62 -14.61
N ARG A 90 -1.03 -6.42 -14.27
CA ARG A 90 -0.72 -7.74 -14.86
C ARG A 90 -1.75 -8.82 -14.49
N SER A 91 -1.54 -10.04 -14.99
CA SER A 91 -2.38 -11.20 -14.66
C SER A 91 -2.26 -11.60 -13.19
N LEU A 92 -3.28 -12.29 -12.67
CA LEU A 92 -3.32 -12.77 -11.29
C LEU A 92 -2.13 -13.69 -11.00
N GLU A 93 -1.79 -14.56 -11.94
CA GLU A 93 -0.71 -15.54 -11.84
C GLU A 93 0.66 -14.87 -11.72
N GLU A 94 0.91 -13.84 -12.54
CA GLU A 94 2.14 -13.05 -12.49
C GLU A 94 2.27 -12.29 -11.17
N VAL A 95 1.19 -11.62 -10.75
CA VAL A 95 1.16 -10.87 -9.48
C VAL A 95 1.39 -11.81 -8.30
N PHE A 96 0.73 -12.97 -8.29
CA PHE A 96 0.88 -13.98 -7.24
C PHE A 96 2.30 -14.55 -7.18
N ALA A 97 2.89 -14.86 -8.33
CA ALA A 97 4.26 -15.37 -8.39
C ALA A 97 5.27 -14.37 -7.81
N ASP A 98 5.11 -13.07 -8.10
CA ASP A 98 5.97 -12.02 -7.54
C ASP A 98 5.82 -11.87 -6.03
N ILE A 99 4.56 -11.83 -5.54
CA ILE A 99 4.29 -11.78 -4.09
C ILE A 99 4.93 -12.99 -3.39
N ARG A 100 4.71 -14.19 -3.94
CA ARG A 100 5.25 -15.43 -3.38
C ARG A 100 6.76 -15.37 -3.25
N LYS A 101 7.45 -14.99 -4.32
CA LYS A 101 8.91 -14.85 -4.33
C LYS A 101 9.39 -13.88 -3.24
N GLU A 102 8.75 -12.73 -3.10
CA GLU A 102 9.12 -11.73 -2.10
C GLU A 102 8.84 -12.19 -0.66
N ILE A 103 7.75 -12.94 -0.44
CA ILE A 103 7.45 -13.56 0.86
C ILE A 103 8.52 -14.61 1.19
N GLU A 104 8.89 -15.50 0.26
CA GLU A 104 9.92 -16.51 0.48
C GLU A 104 11.26 -15.89 0.86
N VAL A 105 11.67 -14.81 0.19
CA VAL A 105 12.89 -14.05 0.54
C VAL A 105 12.79 -13.49 1.96
N THR A 106 11.65 -12.88 2.29
CA THR A 106 11.41 -12.26 3.60
C THR A 106 11.45 -13.30 4.72
N LEU A 107 10.77 -14.43 4.55
CA LEU A 107 10.71 -15.51 5.54
C LEU A 107 12.06 -16.18 5.74
N LYS A 108 12.79 -16.50 4.67
CA LYS A 108 14.14 -17.06 4.77
C LYS A 108 15.09 -16.14 5.52
N ALA A 109 15.04 -14.83 5.26
CA ALA A 109 15.83 -13.84 5.99
C ALA A 109 15.50 -13.78 7.49
N LYS A 110 14.29 -14.23 7.87
CA LYS A 110 13.82 -14.33 9.26
C LYS A 110 13.97 -15.72 9.88
N GLY A 111 14.55 -16.68 9.15
CA GLY A 111 14.75 -18.04 9.63
C GLY A 111 13.50 -18.92 9.56
N PHE A 112 12.50 -18.53 8.77
CA PHE A 112 11.32 -19.34 8.49
C PHE A 112 11.41 -19.97 7.10
N GLU A 113 10.85 -21.17 6.97
CA GLU A 113 10.63 -21.81 5.67
C GLU A 113 9.14 -21.72 5.31
N LEU A 114 8.87 -21.50 4.03
CA LEU A 114 7.52 -21.38 3.51
C LEU A 114 7.12 -22.75 2.94
N GLU A 115 6.30 -23.50 3.68
CA GLU A 115 5.65 -24.70 3.17
C GLU A 115 4.35 -24.27 2.45
N ILE A 116 4.29 -24.44 1.12
CA ILE A 116 3.08 -24.26 0.31
C ILE A 116 2.90 -25.46 -0.61
#